data_AF-A0A3Q3JNU2-F1
#
_entry.id   AF-A0A3Q3JNU2-F1
#
_cell.length_a   1.000
_cell.length_b   1.000
_cell.length_c   1.000
_cell.angle_alpha   90.00
_cell.angle_beta   90.00
_cell.angle_gamma   90.00
#
_symmetry.space_group_name_H-M   'P 1'
#
loop_
_entity.id
_entity.type
_entity.pdbx_description
1 polymer ?
#
loop_
_entity_poly.entity_id
_entity_poly.type
_entity_poly.pdbx_seq_one_letter_code
_entity_poly.pdbx_strand_id
1 'polypeptide(L)'
;MNYIRETCGCCDCEKICGALDIVFVIDSSESVGLTNFTLEKNFVINTISRLGSFAKDPQSESGTRVGVVQYSHSGTFQAIRLNDPKIDSLPAFKEAVKSLEWIAGGTWTPSALKYAYDNLIKESRRAKANVTVVVITDGRFDPRDDDSLLTYLCTDPNVDVSAIGIGDMFYQVEENESLKSIACQKDGRVLGMRRFADLVAEEFIDKIETVLCPDPIVVCPELPCKSEPAVASCVQRPVDVVFLLDGSERMGLENHRRAKEFIENVARRLTLASSSTDERNARLALVQYGSPTEQKVEFALTHNLTVISDSLAAVTYLDSSSALGSGIIHAVNNATRLSRRNAEVAFVFITDGITASEQLDEGISAMRRAEGVPTVIAMGTDTDEEVLRKVSLGDMSAIFRGNDYTMLNKPAFFERFIRWIC
;
A
#
# COMPACT_ATOMS: atom_id res chain seq x y z
N MET A 1 5.03 15.61 -11.70
CA MET A 1 5.07 15.51 -10.23
C MET A 1 3.75 14.91 -9.80
N ASN A 2 3.75 13.63 -9.46
CA ASN A 2 2.52 12.92 -9.08
C ASN A 2 2.27 13.18 -7.59
N TYR A 3 1.27 13.99 -7.28
CA TYR A 3 0.80 14.15 -5.91
C TYR A 3 -0.07 12.94 -5.57
N ILE A 4 0.56 11.94 -4.97
CA ILE A 4 -0.15 10.84 -4.31
C ILE A 4 -0.78 11.45 -3.06
N ARG A 5 -2.11 11.57 -3.03
CA ARG A 5 -2.83 11.74 -1.76
C ARG A 5 -2.63 10.45 -0.99
N GLU A 6 -1.76 10.50 0.02
CA GLU A 6 -1.70 9.49 1.07
C GLU A 6 -3.07 9.47 1.76
N THR A 7 -3.96 8.62 1.26
CA THR A 7 -5.04 8.07 2.06
C THR A 7 -4.39 7.53 3.33
N CYS A 8 -4.94 7.87 4.49
CA CYS A 8 -4.50 7.34 5.77
C CYS A 8 -4.76 5.82 5.75
N GLY A 9 -3.86 5.07 5.13
CA GLY A 9 -3.68 3.65 5.35
C GLY A 9 -3.38 3.47 6.83
N CYS A 10 -3.69 2.27 7.36
CA CYS A 10 -3.32 1.85 8.71
C CYS A 10 -2.04 2.54 9.18
N CYS A 11 -2.04 3.11 10.39
CA CYS A 11 -0.82 3.59 11.03
C CYS A 11 0.27 2.54 10.74
N ASP A 12 1.39 2.96 10.13
CA ASP A 12 2.54 2.08 9.92
C ASP A 12 3.11 1.74 11.29
N CYS A 13 2.45 0.81 11.99
CA CYS A 13 2.89 0.28 13.25
C CYS A 13 4.13 -0.55 12.97
N GLU A 14 5.23 -0.17 13.60
CA GLU A 14 6.48 -0.89 13.43
C GLU A 14 6.42 -2.15 14.30
N LYS A 15 6.64 -3.31 13.66
CA LYS A 15 6.86 -4.56 14.40
C LYS A 15 8.28 -4.51 14.98
N ILE A 16 8.38 -4.46 16.30
CA ILE A 16 9.66 -4.50 17.01
C ILE A 16 9.88 -5.89 17.59
N CYS A 17 10.88 -6.57 17.06
CA CYS A 17 11.37 -7.82 17.62
C CYS A 17 12.38 -7.50 18.73
N GLY A 18 12.55 -8.44 19.67
CA GLY A 18 13.69 -8.40 20.61
C GLY A 18 15.02 -8.35 19.85
N ALA A 19 16.14 -8.25 20.58
CA ALA A 19 17.45 -8.33 19.93
C ALA A 19 17.56 -9.65 19.14
N LEU A 20 17.58 -9.54 17.81
CA LEU A 20 17.57 -10.67 16.89
C LEU A 20 18.71 -10.51 15.88
N ASP A 21 19.56 -11.51 15.78
CA ASP A 21 20.65 -11.58 14.81
C ASP A 21 20.33 -12.69 13.81
N ILE A 22 20.01 -12.31 12.57
CA ILE A 22 19.61 -13.25 11.51
C ILE A 22 20.77 -13.40 10.53
N VAL A 23 21.17 -14.62 10.21
CA VAL A 23 22.15 -14.90 9.15
C VAL A 23 21.49 -15.74 8.07
N PHE A 24 21.43 -15.22 6.84
CA PHE A 24 21.04 -16.01 5.67
C PHE A 24 22.27 -16.63 5.04
N VAL A 25 22.23 -17.94 4.79
CA VAL A 25 23.26 -18.65 4.02
C VAL A 25 22.60 -19.06 2.71
N ILE A 26 22.98 -18.40 1.61
CA ILE A 26 22.31 -18.48 0.31
C ILE A 26 23.21 -19.15 -0.74
N ASP A 27 22.61 -19.97 -1.58
CA ASP A 27 23.32 -20.83 -2.53
C ASP A 27 23.48 -20.10 -3.87
N SER A 28 24.73 -19.85 -4.27
CA SER A 28 25.08 -19.20 -5.52
C SER A 28 25.78 -20.18 -6.48
N SER A 29 25.56 -21.48 -6.31
CA SER A 29 26.10 -22.53 -7.18
C SER A 29 25.57 -22.43 -8.63
N GLU A 30 26.19 -23.22 -9.51
CA GLU A 30 25.80 -23.29 -10.91
C GLU A 30 24.41 -23.91 -11.11
N SER A 31 24.01 -24.88 -10.28
CA SER A 31 22.72 -25.56 -10.38
C SER A 31 21.53 -24.67 -10.01
N VAL A 32 21.73 -23.71 -9.10
CA VAL A 32 20.76 -22.67 -8.79
C VAL A 32 20.54 -21.77 -10.01
N GLY A 33 21.62 -21.21 -10.56
CA GLY A 33 21.56 -20.30 -11.70
C GLY A 33 21.12 -18.86 -11.34
N LEU A 34 21.46 -17.89 -12.19
CA LEU A 34 21.26 -16.46 -11.94
C LEU A 34 19.81 -16.07 -11.60
N THR A 35 18.83 -16.65 -12.29
CA THR A 35 17.41 -16.32 -12.08
C THR A 35 16.93 -16.75 -10.70
N ASN A 36 17.28 -17.97 -10.27
CA ASN A 36 16.88 -18.47 -8.96
C ASN A 36 17.64 -17.79 -7.84
N PHE A 37 18.94 -17.50 -8.04
CA PHE A 37 19.72 -16.69 -7.11
C PHE A 37 19.10 -15.30 -6.90
N THR A 38 18.52 -14.70 -7.94
CA THR A 38 17.78 -13.45 -7.81
C THR A 38 16.51 -13.60 -6.95
N LEU A 39 15.82 -14.75 -7.03
CA LEU A 39 14.67 -15.05 -6.16
C LEU A 39 15.10 -15.23 -4.70
N GLU A 40 16.25 -15.88 -4.43
CA GLU A 40 16.82 -15.97 -3.08
C GLU A 40 17.13 -14.59 -2.49
N LYS A 41 17.77 -13.71 -3.28
CA LYS A 41 18.04 -12.32 -2.86
C LYS A 41 16.74 -11.58 -2.53
N ASN A 42 15.72 -11.72 -3.37
CA ASN A 42 14.42 -11.10 -3.14
C ASN A 42 13.73 -11.65 -1.90
N PHE A 43 13.84 -12.95 -1.63
CA PHE A 43 13.33 -13.56 -0.42
C PHE A 43 13.98 -12.99 0.84
N VAL A 44 15.32 -12.87 0.86
CA VAL A 44 16.06 -12.23 1.96
C VAL A 44 15.56 -10.80 2.19
N ILE A 45 15.45 -10.02 1.11
CA ILE A 45 14.98 -8.63 1.16
C ILE A 45 13.55 -8.54 1.69
N ASN A 46 12.64 -9.36 1.17
CA ASN A 46 11.22 -9.30 1.53
C ASN A 46 10.98 -9.74 2.97
N THR A 47 11.66 -10.80 3.41
CA THR A 47 11.59 -11.29 4.81
C THR A 47 12.01 -10.20 5.79
N ILE A 48 13.17 -9.57 5.55
CA ILE A 48 13.66 -8.50 6.44
C ILE A 48 12.79 -7.24 6.36
N SER A 49 12.20 -6.95 5.20
CA SER A 49 11.27 -5.82 5.06
C SER A 49 10.00 -5.99 5.91
N ARG A 50 9.55 -7.23 6.12
CA ARG A 50 8.36 -7.55 6.92
C ARG A 50 8.61 -7.48 8.42
N LEU A 51 9.84 -7.77 8.87
CA LEU A 51 10.21 -7.74 10.29
C LEU A 51 10.19 -6.31 10.90
N GLY A 52 10.19 -5.26 10.08
CA GLY A 52 9.93 -3.87 10.48
C GLY A 52 11.06 -3.17 11.26
N SER A 53 11.68 -3.85 12.21
CA SER A 53 12.67 -3.29 13.13
C SER A 53 14.10 -3.62 12.73
N PHE A 54 14.78 -2.67 12.08
CA PHE A 54 16.22 -2.78 11.77
C PHE A 54 17.03 -2.06 12.85
N ALA A 55 18.04 -2.73 13.41
CA ALA A 55 18.92 -2.12 14.42
C ALA A 55 19.78 -1.03 13.77
N LYS A 56 19.60 0.24 14.20
CA LYS A 56 20.37 1.39 13.69
C LYS A 56 21.83 1.42 14.16
N ASP A 57 22.10 0.77 15.29
CA ASP A 57 23.44 0.62 15.87
C ASP A 57 23.72 -0.88 16.06
N PRO A 58 24.88 -1.40 15.62
CA PRO A 58 25.31 -2.76 15.91
C PRO A 58 25.28 -3.17 17.40
N GLN A 59 25.36 -2.21 18.33
CA GLN A 59 25.29 -2.42 19.78
C GLN A 59 23.89 -2.22 20.39
N SER A 60 22.88 -1.92 19.57
CA SER A 60 21.50 -1.72 20.03
C SER A 60 20.97 -2.94 20.79
N GLU A 61 20.36 -2.72 21.95
CA GLU A 61 19.70 -3.77 22.75
C GLU A 61 18.33 -4.22 22.17
N SER A 62 17.87 -3.60 21.09
CA SER A 62 16.66 -3.97 20.35
C SER A 62 16.85 -3.93 18.84
N GLY A 63 15.91 -4.52 18.09
CA GLY A 63 15.91 -4.53 16.63
C GLY A 63 16.78 -5.64 16.01
N THR A 64 16.54 -5.86 14.72
CA THR A 64 17.12 -6.95 13.94
C THR A 64 18.45 -6.52 13.30
N ARG A 65 19.49 -7.35 13.43
CA ARG A 65 20.71 -7.26 12.61
C ARG A 65 20.72 -8.42 11.65
N VAL A 66 21.14 -8.16 10.41
CA VAL A 66 21.07 -9.16 9.35
C VAL A 66 22.42 -9.33 8.68
N GLY A 67 22.85 -10.58 8.58
CA GLY A 67 23.99 -11.01 7.81
C GLY A 67 23.55 -11.88 6.64
N VAL A 68 24.34 -11.88 5.58
CA VAL A 68 24.14 -12.76 4.43
C VAL A 68 25.49 -13.36 4.09
N VAL A 69 25.54 -14.67 3.87
CA VAL A 69 26.68 -15.39 3.32
C VAL A 69 26.20 -16.01 2.02
N GLN A 70 26.73 -15.55 0.89
CA GLN A 70 26.61 -16.29 -0.35
C GLN A 70 27.80 -17.21 -0.54
N TYR A 71 27.55 -18.42 -1.03
CA TYR A 71 28.58 -19.42 -1.29
C TYR A 71 28.39 -20.09 -2.65
N SER A 72 29.46 -20.60 -3.22
CA SER A 72 29.39 -21.59 -4.30
C SER A 72 30.43 -22.68 -4.08
N HIS A 73 31.67 -22.48 -4.53
CA HIS A 73 32.78 -23.43 -4.41
C HIS A 73 33.80 -23.02 -3.34
N SER A 74 34.81 -23.87 -3.14
CA SER A 74 35.86 -23.71 -2.13
C SER A 74 36.42 -22.29 -2.06
N GLY A 75 36.34 -21.69 -0.87
CA GLY A 75 36.93 -20.38 -0.59
C GLY A 75 36.17 -19.18 -1.16
N THR A 76 35.09 -19.39 -1.91
CA THR A 76 34.32 -18.31 -2.55
C THR A 76 33.09 -17.98 -1.71
N PHE A 77 33.34 -17.25 -0.63
CA PHE A 77 32.32 -16.73 0.27
C PHE A 77 32.30 -15.21 0.17
N GLN A 78 31.17 -14.61 -0.17
CA GLN A 78 30.96 -13.18 0.02
C GLN A 78 29.94 -12.99 1.12
N ALA A 79 30.21 -12.05 2.02
CA ALA A 79 29.37 -11.86 3.19
C ALA A 79 29.07 -10.39 3.48
N ILE A 80 27.80 -10.16 3.82
CA ILE A 80 27.33 -8.97 4.53
C ILE A 80 27.36 -9.35 6.01
N ARG A 81 28.17 -8.65 6.81
CA ARG A 81 28.37 -8.99 8.23
C ARG A 81 27.26 -8.40 9.09
N LEU A 82 26.92 -9.06 10.21
CA LEU A 82 25.93 -8.59 11.19
C LEU A 82 26.23 -7.20 11.75
N ASN A 83 27.52 -6.84 11.85
CA ASN A 83 28.02 -5.60 12.43
C ASN A 83 28.65 -4.68 11.37
N ASP A 84 28.28 -4.83 10.10
CA ASP A 84 28.78 -3.93 9.04
C ASP A 84 28.26 -2.50 9.31
N PRO A 85 29.15 -1.52 9.55
CA PRO A 85 28.75 -0.15 9.87
C PRO A 85 28.05 0.57 8.71
N LYS A 86 28.10 0.02 7.48
CA LYS A 86 27.39 0.56 6.32
C LYS A 86 25.94 0.09 6.24
N ILE A 87 25.56 -0.91 7.02
CA ILE A 87 24.23 -1.53 7.02
C ILE A 87 23.49 -1.07 8.28
N ASP A 88 23.13 0.22 8.30
CA ASP A 88 22.46 0.89 9.43
C ASP A 88 20.94 1.04 9.24
N SER A 89 20.43 0.59 8.08
CA SER A 89 19.06 0.82 7.66
C SER A 89 18.60 -0.23 6.65
N LEU A 90 17.28 -0.47 6.60
CA LEU A 90 16.67 -1.39 5.63
C LEU A 90 17.02 -1.06 4.16
N PRO A 91 16.99 0.21 3.71
CA PRO A 91 17.42 0.54 2.35
C PRO A 91 18.89 0.21 2.08
N ALA A 92 19.80 0.49 3.02
CA ALA A 92 21.22 0.16 2.88
C ALA A 92 21.42 -1.37 2.78
N PHE A 93 20.72 -2.14 3.61
CA PHE A 93 20.71 -3.60 3.53
C PHE A 93 20.19 -4.10 2.17
N LYS A 94 19.07 -3.54 1.69
CA LYS A 94 18.49 -3.90 0.38
C LYS A 94 19.48 -3.70 -0.76
N GLU A 95 20.16 -2.56 -0.79
CA GLU A 95 21.15 -2.27 -1.82
C GLU A 95 22.37 -3.19 -1.73
N ALA A 96 22.85 -3.49 -0.51
CA ALA A 96 23.95 -4.43 -0.31
C ALA A 96 23.59 -5.84 -0.80
N VAL A 97 22.40 -6.35 -0.47
CA VAL A 97 21.93 -7.67 -0.95
C VAL A 97 21.78 -7.67 -2.47
N LYS A 98 21.18 -6.64 -3.06
CA LYS A 98 21.04 -6.53 -4.52
C LYS A 98 22.39 -6.57 -5.25
N SER A 99 23.41 -5.95 -4.65
CA SER A 99 24.77 -5.87 -5.21
C SER A 99 25.53 -7.19 -5.21
N LEU A 100 25.04 -8.23 -4.52
CA LEU A 100 25.63 -9.56 -4.59
C LEU A 100 25.49 -10.12 -6.02
N GLU A 101 26.63 -10.43 -6.62
CA GLU A 101 26.72 -11.03 -7.95
C GLU A 101 26.71 -12.56 -7.83
N TRP A 102 26.00 -13.21 -8.76
CA TRP A 102 25.98 -14.67 -8.85
C TRP A 102 27.37 -15.17 -9.22
N ILE A 103 27.93 -16.02 -8.37
CA ILE A 103 29.30 -16.52 -8.49
C ILE A 103 29.41 -17.64 -9.52
N ALA A 104 28.45 -18.57 -9.54
CA ALA A 104 28.51 -19.86 -10.24
C ALA A 104 29.66 -20.78 -9.77
N GLY A 105 29.43 -22.10 -9.80
CA GLY A 105 30.41 -23.11 -9.40
C GLY A 105 29.79 -24.31 -8.70
N GLY A 106 30.56 -24.96 -7.83
CA GLY A 106 30.10 -26.05 -6.98
C GLY A 106 29.17 -25.59 -5.85
N THR A 107 28.83 -26.52 -4.96
CA THR A 107 27.93 -26.28 -3.81
C THR A 107 28.59 -26.74 -2.51
N TRP A 108 29.32 -25.85 -1.86
CA TRP A 108 30.13 -26.13 -0.66
C TRP A 108 29.38 -25.75 0.61
N THR A 109 28.20 -26.36 0.79
CA THR A 109 27.28 -26.07 1.90
C THR A 109 27.93 -26.30 3.26
N PRO A 110 28.51 -27.48 3.60
CA PRO A 110 29.18 -27.70 4.88
C PRO A 110 30.23 -26.62 5.22
N SER A 111 31.10 -26.26 4.26
CA SER A 111 32.10 -25.20 4.45
C SER A 111 31.46 -23.81 4.66
N ALA A 112 30.35 -23.51 3.98
CA ALA A 112 29.61 -22.27 4.14
C ALA A 112 29.02 -22.12 5.55
N LEU A 113 28.51 -23.20 6.14
CA LEU A 113 27.99 -23.20 7.51
C LEU A 113 29.09 -22.87 8.52
N LYS A 114 30.28 -23.47 8.34
CA LYS A 114 31.47 -23.15 9.13
C LYS A 114 31.88 -21.70 8.98
N TYR A 115 31.94 -21.20 7.75
CA TYR A 115 32.29 -19.82 7.47
C TYR A 115 31.31 -18.84 8.14
N ALA A 116 30.00 -19.08 8.01
CA ALA A 116 28.95 -18.26 8.59
C ALA A 116 29.08 -18.19 10.12
N TYR A 117 29.29 -19.34 10.78
CA TYR A 117 29.48 -19.36 12.21
C TYR A 117 30.73 -18.60 12.67
N ASP A 118 31.89 -18.95 12.11
CA ASP A 118 33.17 -18.43 12.57
C ASP A 118 33.33 -16.92 12.30
N ASN A 119 32.82 -16.44 11.17
CA ASN A 119 33.05 -15.06 10.72
C ASN A 119 31.90 -14.10 11.05
N LEU A 120 30.66 -14.59 11.10
CA LEU A 120 29.49 -13.72 11.32
C LEU A 120 28.87 -13.92 12.70
N ILE A 121 28.96 -15.10 13.32
CA ILE A 121 28.23 -15.37 14.56
C ILE A 121 29.14 -15.31 15.79
N LYS A 122 30.17 -16.15 15.82
CA LYS A 122 30.97 -16.45 17.02
C LYS A 122 31.46 -15.21 17.77
N GLU A 123 32.01 -14.25 17.06
CA GLU A 123 32.60 -13.03 17.64
C GLU A 123 31.75 -11.76 17.45
N SER A 124 30.71 -11.83 16.61
CA SER A 124 29.94 -10.63 16.20
C SER A 124 28.51 -10.61 16.74
N ARG A 125 28.00 -11.72 17.30
CA ARG A 125 26.65 -11.78 17.88
C ARG A 125 26.51 -10.87 19.11
N ARG A 126 25.31 -10.32 19.30
CA ARG A 126 24.98 -9.56 20.51
C ARG A 126 24.77 -10.53 21.67
N ALA A 127 25.29 -10.20 22.86
CA ALA A 127 25.24 -11.08 24.03
C ALA A 127 23.82 -11.45 24.49
N LYS A 128 22.84 -10.58 24.25
CA LYS A 128 21.42 -10.77 24.61
C LYS A 128 20.54 -11.10 23.40
N ALA A 129 21.12 -11.29 22.21
CA ALA A 129 20.34 -11.53 21.00
C ALA A 129 20.13 -13.02 20.75
N ASN A 130 18.92 -13.36 20.29
CA ASN A 130 18.69 -14.66 19.67
C ASN A 130 19.39 -14.69 18.32
N VAL A 131 20.12 -15.77 18.04
CA VAL A 131 20.80 -15.96 16.76
C VAL A 131 20.03 -16.99 15.94
N THR A 132 19.54 -16.59 14.78
CA THR A 132 18.82 -17.48 13.86
C THR A 132 19.54 -17.54 12.52
N VAL A 133 19.77 -18.75 12.02
CA VAL A 133 20.38 -19.01 10.71
C VAL A 133 19.36 -19.63 9.78
N VAL A 134 19.19 -19.04 8.60
CA VAL A 134 18.32 -19.57 7.55
C VAL A 134 19.20 -19.98 6.38
N VAL A 135 19.26 -21.29 6.13
CA VAL A 135 20.06 -21.88 5.03
C VAL A 135 19.14 -22.17 3.86
N ILE A 136 19.49 -21.70 2.66
CA ILE A 136 18.76 -21.95 1.42
C ILE A 136 19.68 -22.73 0.49
N THR A 137 19.20 -23.84 -0.06
CA THR A 137 19.96 -24.65 -1.02
C THR A 137 19.04 -25.48 -1.89
N ASP A 138 19.50 -25.83 -3.09
CA ASP A 138 18.87 -26.85 -3.94
C ASP A 138 19.34 -28.27 -3.64
N GLY A 139 20.19 -28.43 -2.60
CA GLY A 139 20.47 -29.71 -1.98
C GLY A 139 21.65 -30.49 -2.47
N ARG A 140 22.23 -30.00 -3.55
CA ARG A 140 23.46 -30.54 -4.05
C ARG A 140 24.55 -30.09 -3.09
N PHE A 141 25.44 -30.98 -2.70
CA PHE A 141 26.70 -30.58 -2.10
C PHE A 141 27.83 -31.27 -2.85
N ASP A 142 28.95 -30.57 -2.97
CA ASP A 142 30.12 -31.10 -3.65
C ASP A 142 30.74 -32.19 -2.77
N PRO A 143 30.92 -33.43 -3.24
CA PRO A 143 31.48 -34.52 -2.43
C PRO A 143 32.95 -34.31 -2.01
N ARG A 144 33.58 -33.23 -2.51
CA ARG A 144 34.90 -32.79 -2.07
C ARG A 144 34.86 -31.90 -0.83
N ASP A 145 33.68 -31.43 -0.42
CA ASP A 145 33.49 -30.70 0.83
C ASP A 145 33.49 -31.65 2.03
N ASP A 146 33.61 -31.11 3.24
CA ASP A 146 33.68 -31.88 4.48
C ASP A 146 32.30 -32.01 5.14
N ASP A 147 31.61 -33.13 4.88
CA ASP A 147 30.27 -33.42 5.41
C ASP A 147 30.18 -33.39 6.94
N SER A 148 31.31 -33.57 7.65
CA SER A 148 31.32 -33.45 9.11
C SER A 148 30.97 -32.04 9.61
N LEU A 149 31.02 -31.04 8.72
CA LEU A 149 30.65 -29.66 9.00
C LEU A 149 29.16 -29.37 8.81
N LEU A 150 28.34 -30.31 8.31
CA LEU A 150 26.89 -30.11 8.14
C LEU A 150 26.20 -29.73 9.45
N THR A 151 26.67 -30.26 10.59
CA THR A 151 26.14 -29.96 11.91
C THR A 151 26.93 -28.87 12.64
N TYR A 152 27.81 -28.12 11.97
CA TYR A 152 28.74 -27.19 12.64
C TYR A 152 28.01 -26.08 13.40
N LEU A 153 26.91 -25.56 12.86
CA LEU A 153 26.07 -24.57 13.55
C LEU A 153 25.37 -25.14 14.80
N CYS A 154 25.13 -26.45 14.83
CA CYS A 154 24.48 -27.15 15.94
C CYS A 154 25.39 -27.32 17.16
N THR A 155 26.68 -26.98 17.03
CA THR A 155 27.64 -27.03 18.14
C THR A 155 27.38 -25.94 19.18
N ASP A 156 26.68 -24.87 18.82
CA ASP A 156 26.26 -23.82 19.75
C ASP A 156 24.74 -23.91 20.01
N PRO A 157 24.31 -24.22 21.25
CA PRO A 157 22.89 -24.34 21.57
C PRO A 157 22.11 -23.02 21.47
N ASN A 158 22.80 -21.88 21.41
CA ASN A 158 22.17 -20.56 21.27
C ASN A 158 21.98 -20.15 19.81
N VAL A 159 22.35 -21.00 18.86
CA VAL A 159 22.11 -20.79 17.42
C VAL A 159 20.95 -21.67 16.99
N ASP A 160 19.92 -21.02 16.48
CA ASP A 160 18.75 -21.70 15.96
C ASP A 160 18.82 -21.76 14.43
N VAL A 161 18.74 -22.96 13.86
CA VAL A 161 18.98 -23.16 12.42
C VAL A 161 17.73 -23.69 11.76
N SER A 162 17.35 -23.07 10.64
CA SER A 162 16.28 -23.55 9.75
C SER A 162 16.85 -23.74 8.35
N ALA A 163 16.49 -24.84 7.71
CA ALA A 163 16.94 -25.18 6.36
C ALA A 163 15.77 -25.15 5.38
N ILE A 164 15.94 -24.45 4.26
CA ILE A 164 14.99 -24.37 3.16
C ILE A 164 15.60 -25.13 1.98
N GLY A 165 15.05 -26.30 1.70
CA GLY A 165 15.41 -27.10 0.53
C GLY A 165 14.46 -26.84 -0.62
N ILE A 166 14.99 -26.72 -1.84
CA ILE A 166 14.20 -26.37 -3.02
C ILE A 166 14.46 -27.36 -4.14
N GLY A 167 13.39 -27.87 -4.75
CA GLY A 167 13.46 -28.77 -5.91
C GLY A 167 13.14 -30.22 -5.55
N ASP A 168 13.91 -31.14 -6.11
CA ASP A 168 13.70 -32.59 -6.00
C ASP A 168 14.37 -33.22 -4.77
N MET A 169 15.01 -32.41 -3.93
CA MET A 169 15.66 -32.81 -2.67
C MET A 169 14.85 -33.72 -1.75
N PHE A 170 13.53 -33.56 -1.76
CA PHE A 170 12.63 -34.30 -0.86
C PHE A 170 12.35 -35.73 -1.36
N TYR A 171 12.68 -36.02 -2.62
CA TYR A 171 12.54 -37.35 -3.20
C TYR A 171 13.82 -38.19 -3.05
N GLN A 172 14.94 -37.56 -2.67
CA GLN A 172 16.20 -38.22 -2.41
C GLN A 172 16.42 -38.34 -0.89
N VAL A 173 16.65 -39.56 -0.41
CA VAL A 173 16.77 -39.85 1.03
C VAL A 173 17.99 -39.14 1.63
N GLU A 174 19.13 -39.20 0.94
CA GLU A 174 20.41 -38.63 1.39
C GLU A 174 20.34 -37.09 1.50
N GLU A 175 19.76 -36.42 0.50
CA GLU A 175 19.64 -34.94 0.49
C GLU A 175 18.69 -34.43 1.59
N ASN A 176 17.63 -35.18 1.88
CA ASN A 176 16.72 -34.89 3.00
C ASN A 176 17.42 -35.10 4.36
N GLU A 177 18.28 -36.11 4.49
CA GLU A 177 19.10 -36.31 5.70
C GLU A 177 20.13 -35.20 5.91
N SER A 178 20.73 -34.68 4.83
CA SER A 178 21.61 -33.51 4.88
C SER A 178 20.87 -32.27 5.39
N LEU A 179 19.68 -31.95 4.85
CA LEU A 179 18.88 -30.82 5.35
C LEU A 179 18.52 -30.95 6.84
N LYS A 180 18.16 -32.16 7.27
CA LYS A 180 17.89 -32.44 8.69
C LYS A 180 19.14 -32.23 9.55
N SER A 181 20.32 -32.60 9.05
CA SER A 181 21.58 -32.39 9.74
C SER A 181 21.91 -30.90 9.88
N ILE A 182 21.69 -30.11 8.83
CA ILE A 182 21.82 -28.64 8.85
C ILE A 182 20.87 -28.03 9.89
N ALA A 183 19.61 -28.49 9.91
CA ALA A 183 18.59 -28.05 10.87
C ALA A 183 18.71 -28.71 12.26
N CYS A 184 19.87 -29.29 12.59
CA CYS A 184 20.19 -29.87 13.89
C CYS A 184 19.23 -30.98 14.35
N GLN A 185 18.66 -31.73 13.41
CA GLN A 185 17.67 -32.79 13.64
C GLN A 185 16.43 -32.30 14.42
N LYS A 186 16.12 -30.99 14.35
CA LYS A 186 14.95 -30.40 14.98
C LYS A 186 13.72 -30.53 14.07
N ASP A 187 12.66 -31.12 14.60
CA ASP A 187 11.38 -31.23 13.90
C ASP A 187 10.81 -29.85 13.54
N GLY A 188 10.25 -29.74 12.33
CA GLY A 188 9.63 -28.49 11.84
C GLY A 188 10.61 -27.38 11.42
N ARG A 189 11.94 -27.63 11.46
CA ARG A 189 12.98 -26.67 11.02
C ARG A 189 13.49 -26.87 9.60
N VAL A 190 13.06 -27.96 8.95
CA VAL A 190 13.27 -28.18 7.52
C VAL A 190 12.01 -27.79 6.77
N LEU A 191 12.14 -26.86 5.83
CA LEU A 191 11.08 -26.36 4.98
C LEU A 191 11.36 -26.77 3.54
N GLY A 192 10.40 -27.46 2.93
CA GLY A 192 10.55 -27.94 1.56
C GLY A 192 9.70 -27.20 0.55
N MET A 193 10.33 -26.88 -0.58
CA MET A 193 9.69 -26.20 -1.70
C MET A 193 9.92 -26.93 -3.01
N ARG A 194 8.99 -26.78 -3.95
CA ARG A 194 9.14 -27.34 -5.29
C ARG A 194 9.90 -26.39 -6.22
N ARG A 195 9.75 -25.08 -6.04
CA ARG A 195 10.31 -24.06 -6.93
C ARG A 195 10.86 -22.89 -6.13
N PHE A 196 11.92 -22.26 -6.65
CA PHE A 196 12.44 -21.00 -6.09
C PHE A 196 11.44 -19.86 -6.08
N ALA A 197 10.46 -19.88 -7.00
CA ALA A 197 9.38 -18.89 -7.01
C ALA A 197 8.50 -18.94 -5.76
N ASP A 198 8.45 -20.09 -5.06
CA ASP A 198 7.65 -20.25 -3.85
C ASP A 198 8.28 -19.50 -2.66
N LEU A 199 9.58 -19.19 -2.71
CA LEU A 199 10.26 -18.37 -1.69
C LEU A 199 9.67 -16.97 -1.56
N VAL A 200 9.19 -16.39 -2.67
CA VAL A 200 8.67 -15.02 -2.70
C VAL A 200 7.15 -14.95 -2.56
N ALA A 201 6.49 -16.08 -2.30
CA ALA A 201 5.06 -16.12 -2.03
C ALA A 201 4.73 -15.47 -0.68
N GLU A 202 3.68 -14.64 -0.63
CA GLU A 202 3.29 -13.92 0.60
C GLU A 202 3.03 -14.87 1.77
N GLU A 203 2.28 -15.94 1.53
CA GLU A 203 1.97 -16.95 2.57
C GLU A 203 3.23 -17.55 3.21
N PHE A 204 4.29 -17.76 2.41
CA PHE A 204 5.54 -18.31 2.93
C PHE A 204 6.33 -17.26 3.73
N ILE A 205 6.36 -16.02 3.23
CA ILE A 205 7.02 -14.91 3.92
C ILE A 205 6.34 -14.65 5.28
N ASP A 206 5.00 -14.69 5.35
CA ASP A 206 4.28 -14.51 6.61
C ASP A 206 4.59 -15.64 7.62
N LYS A 207 4.71 -16.88 7.12
CA LYS A 207 5.10 -18.03 7.94
C LYS A 207 6.51 -17.87 8.48
N ILE A 208 7.49 -17.51 7.64
CA ILE A 208 8.88 -17.37 8.10
C ILE A 208 9.05 -16.17 9.02
N GLU A 209 8.30 -15.08 8.80
CA GLU A 209 8.25 -13.93 9.70
C GLU A 209 7.86 -14.36 11.11
N THR A 210 6.80 -15.16 11.24
CA THR A 210 6.33 -15.69 12.52
C THR A 210 7.38 -16.60 13.18
N VAL A 211 8.16 -17.35 12.41
CA VAL A 211 9.23 -18.21 12.95
C VAL A 211 10.42 -17.37 13.45
N LEU A 212 10.79 -16.33 12.71
CA LEU A 212 11.91 -15.46 13.03
C LEU A 212 11.59 -14.51 14.20
N CYS A 213 10.34 -14.08 14.32
CA CYS A 213 9.86 -13.17 15.34
C CYS A 213 8.47 -13.60 15.85
N PRO A 214 8.40 -14.58 16.77
CA PRO A 214 7.13 -15.16 17.20
C PRO A 214 6.27 -14.21 18.05
N ASP A 215 6.89 -13.33 18.82
CA ASP A 215 6.21 -12.40 19.74
C ASP A 215 6.64 -10.93 19.48
N PRO A 216 6.27 -10.33 18.34
CA PRO A 216 6.65 -8.96 18.04
C PRO A 216 5.91 -7.96 18.95
N ILE A 217 6.64 -6.97 19.46
CA ILE A 217 6.05 -5.80 20.10
C ILE A 217 5.64 -4.85 18.99
N VAL A 218 4.35 -4.70 18.75
CA VAL A 218 3.83 -3.74 17.76
C VAL A 218 3.85 -2.35 18.39
N VAL A 219 4.82 -1.53 17.97
CA VAL A 219 4.93 -0.14 18.40
C VAL A 219 4.35 0.73 17.30
N CYS A 220 3.13 1.20 17.53
CA CYS A 220 2.57 2.25 16.71
C CYS A 220 3.13 3.59 17.22
N PRO A 221 3.60 4.49 16.33
CA PRO A 221 3.94 5.82 16.77
C PRO A 221 2.73 6.43 17.49
N GLU A 222 2.95 7.04 18.66
CA GLU A 222 1.96 7.92 19.31
C GLU A 222 1.84 9.21 18.50
N LEU A 223 1.39 9.06 17.26
CA LEU A 223 0.77 10.14 16.54
C LEU A 223 -0.65 10.15 17.08
N PRO A 224 -1.12 11.25 17.72
CA PRO A 224 -2.56 11.40 17.86
C PRO A 224 -3.11 11.15 16.47
N CYS A 225 -4.06 10.24 16.32
CA CYS A 225 -4.82 10.15 15.08
C CYS A 225 -5.41 11.54 14.87
N LYS A 226 -4.70 12.38 14.12
CA LYS A 226 -5.29 13.54 13.49
C LYS A 226 -6.16 12.88 12.44
N SER A 227 -7.39 12.61 12.84
CA SER A 227 -8.53 12.26 12.00
C SER A 227 -8.84 13.34 10.94
N GLU A 228 -7.89 14.23 10.68
CA GLU A 228 -8.01 15.39 9.84
C GLU A 228 -6.76 15.40 8.97
N PRO A 229 -6.92 15.18 7.65
CA PRO A 229 -5.86 15.46 6.69
C PRO A 229 -5.27 16.84 7.00
N ALA A 230 -3.98 17.06 6.77
CA ALA A 230 -3.43 18.40 6.75
C ALA A 230 -4.10 19.15 5.58
N VAL A 231 -5.22 19.80 5.87
CA VAL A 231 -6.04 20.54 4.91
C VAL A 231 -5.18 21.68 4.40
N ALA A 232 -4.71 21.57 3.15
CA ALA A 232 -4.21 22.74 2.47
C ALA A 232 -5.40 23.71 2.42
N SER A 233 -5.26 24.90 3.02
CA SER A 233 -6.33 25.87 2.93
C SER A 233 -6.64 26.10 1.44
N CYS A 234 -7.91 26.03 1.03
CA CYS A 234 -8.42 26.17 -0.36
C CYS A 234 -7.90 27.41 -1.15
N VAL A 235 -7.11 28.26 -0.49
CA VAL A 235 -6.61 29.57 -0.94
C VAL A 235 -5.28 29.53 -1.70
N GLN A 236 -4.63 28.38 -1.81
CA GLN A 236 -3.29 28.30 -2.44
C GLN A 236 -3.19 27.46 -3.71
N ARG A 237 -4.28 26.85 -4.16
CA ARG A 237 -4.31 26.08 -5.40
C ARG A 237 -5.62 26.29 -6.16
N PRO A 238 -5.66 26.12 -7.49
CA PRO A 238 -6.88 26.25 -8.26
C PRO A 238 -7.69 24.95 -8.19
N VAL A 239 -8.97 25.05 -7.78
CA VAL A 239 -9.90 23.91 -7.72
C VAL A 239 -11.17 24.25 -8.48
N ASP A 240 -11.60 23.39 -9.39
CA ASP A 240 -12.87 23.52 -10.12
C ASP A 240 -13.85 22.46 -9.59
N VAL A 241 -14.83 22.88 -8.79
CA VAL A 241 -15.80 22.00 -8.15
C VAL A 241 -17.05 21.90 -9.04
N VAL A 242 -17.37 20.68 -9.49
CA VAL A 242 -18.55 20.39 -10.30
C VAL A 242 -19.52 19.56 -9.47
N PHE A 243 -20.63 20.15 -9.06
CA PHE A 243 -21.71 19.44 -8.39
C PHE A 243 -22.58 18.73 -9.41
N LEU A 244 -22.85 17.45 -9.18
CA LEU A 244 -23.87 16.65 -9.84
C LEU A 244 -24.99 16.39 -8.86
N LEU A 245 -26.13 17.03 -9.08
CA LEU A 245 -27.30 16.96 -8.24
C LEU A 245 -28.31 15.99 -8.84
N ASP A 246 -28.67 14.97 -8.06
CA ASP A 246 -29.69 14.00 -8.44
C ASP A 246 -31.06 14.69 -8.52
N GLY A 247 -31.71 14.60 -9.67
CA GLY A 247 -33.04 15.14 -9.95
C GLY A 247 -34.14 14.09 -9.84
N SER A 248 -33.87 12.92 -9.24
CA SER A 248 -34.81 11.81 -9.23
C SER A 248 -36.00 12.00 -8.30
N GLU A 249 -37.11 11.34 -8.61
CA GLU A 249 -38.32 11.26 -7.76
C GLU A 249 -37.98 10.84 -6.32
N ARG A 250 -37.05 9.88 -6.16
CA ARG A 250 -36.65 9.35 -4.85
C ARG A 250 -36.01 10.41 -3.94
N MET A 251 -35.29 11.36 -4.53
CA MET A 251 -34.74 12.49 -3.78
C MET A 251 -35.86 13.33 -3.18
N GLY A 252 -36.89 13.65 -3.97
CA GLY A 252 -38.02 14.49 -3.55
C GLY A 252 -37.69 15.99 -3.45
N LEU A 253 -38.72 16.81 -3.63
CA LEU A 253 -38.59 18.27 -3.75
C LEU A 253 -37.92 18.95 -2.53
N GLU A 254 -38.26 18.52 -1.31
CA GLU A 254 -37.73 19.15 -0.09
C GLU A 254 -36.25 18.81 0.13
N ASN A 255 -35.83 17.58 -0.14
CA ASN A 255 -34.40 17.20 -0.05
C ASN A 255 -33.60 17.85 -1.17
N HIS A 256 -34.17 17.97 -2.36
CA HIS A 256 -33.60 18.74 -3.45
C HIS A 256 -33.37 20.21 -3.04
N ARG A 257 -34.36 20.84 -2.38
CA ARG A 257 -34.21 22.19 -1.82
C ARG A 257 -33.04 22.28 -0.83
N ARG A 258 -32.91 21.31 0.09
CA ARG A 258 -31.81 21.25 1.07
C ARG A 258 -30.43 21.05 0.41
N ALA A 259 -30.34 20.25 -0.64
CA ALA A 259 -29.11 20.09 -1.40
C ALA A 259 -28.68 21.39 -2.08
N LYS A 260 -29.63 22.18 -2.61
CA LYS A 260 -29.33 23.52 -3.15
C LYS A 260 -28.81 24.48 -2.08
N GLU A 261 -29.45 24.51 -0.90
CA GLU A 261 -28.97 25.31 0.24
C GLU A 261 -27.55 24.90 0.66
N PHE A 262 -27.26 23.60 0.68
CA PHE A 262 -25.93 23.09 0.97
C PHE A 262 -24.89 23.60 -0.04
N ILE A 263 -25.17 23.52 -1.35
CA ILE A 263 -24.28 24.03 -2.40
C ILE A 263 -24.07 25.54 -2.24
N GLU A 264 -25.12 26.31 -1.93
CA GLU A 264 -24.99 27.75 -1.67
C GLU A 264 -24.08 28.05 -0.46
N ASN A 265 -24.26 27.30 0.63
CA ASN A 265 -23.43 27.44 1.82
C ASN A 265 -21.96 27.10 1.53
N VAL A 266 -21.70 26.07 0.71
CA VAL A 266 -20.35 25.74 0.25
C VAL A 266 -19.76 26.90 -0.56
N ALA A 267 -20.51 27.45 -1.51
CA ALA A 267 -20.07 28.59 -2.33
C ALA A 267 -19.70 29.83 -1.48
N ARG A 268 -20.44 30.08 -0.39
CA ARG A 268 -20.17 31.19 0.55
C ARG A 268 -18.96 30.93 1.44
N ARG A 269 -18.69 29.66 1.77
CA ARG A 269 -17.60 29.26 2.66
C ARG A 269 -16.25 29.20 1.95
N LEU A 270 -16.25 28.75 0.70
CA LEU A 270 -15.05 28.66 -0.13
C LEU A 270 -14.58 30.06 -0.55
N THR A 271 -13.27 30.27 -0.54
CA THR A 271 -12.70 31.41 -1.23
C THR A 271 -12.82 31.16 -2.73
N LEU A 272 -13.69 31.94 -3.40
CA LEU A 272 -13.88 31.86 -4.84
C LEU A 272 -12.78 32.62 -5.59
N ALA A 273 -12.50 32.18 -6.80
CA ALA A 273 -11.54 32.83 -7.70
C ALA A 273 -11.92 34.29 -7.99
N SER A 274 -10.91 35.12 -8.24
CA SER A 274 -11.11 36.52 -8.63
C SER A 274 -11.45 36.69 -10.11
N SER A 275 -11.12 35.69 -10.94
CA SER A 275 -11.38 35.67 -12.38
C SER A 275 -11.45 34.24 -12.91
N SER A 276 -11.81 34.08 -14.19
CA SER A 276 -11.85 32.78 -14.86
C SER A 276 -10.47 32.13 -15.03
N THR A 277 -9.38 32.90 -14.96
CA THR A 277 -7.99 32.44 -15.13
C THR A 277 -7.18 32.50 -13.85
N ASP A 278 -7.80 32.77 -12.69
CA ASP A 278 -7.11 32.79 -11.40
C ASP A 278 -6.43 31.43 -11.17
N GLU A 279 -5.14 31.42 -10.83
CA GLU A 279 -4.39 30.20 -10.54
C GLU A 279 -4.51 29.78 -9.07
N ARG A 280 -5.37 30.47 -8.31
CA ARG A 280 -5.72 30.14 -6.93
C ARG A 280 -7.25 30.07 -6.80
N ASN A 281 -7.72 29.49 -5.69
CA ASN A 281 -9.12 29.53 -5.27
C ASN A 281 -10.10 28.71 -6.15
N ALA A 282 -11.32 28.57 -5.64
CA ALA A 282 -12.34 27.68 -6.18
C ALA A 282 -13.21 28.35 -7.26
N ARG A 283 -13.68 27.56 -8.23
CA ARG A 283 -14.83 27.89 -9.11
C ARG A 283 -15.85 26.77 -9.00
N LEU A 284 -17.14 27.09 -9.12
CA LEU A 284 -18.22 26.12 -8.96
C LEU A 284 -19.04 26.01 -10.23
N ALA A 285 -19.49 24.80 -10.53
CA ALA A 285 -20.53 24.50 -11.52
C ALA A 285 -21.57 23.57 -10.90
N LEU A 286 -22.80 23.61 -11.44
CA LEU A 286 -23.87 22.69 -11.07
C LEU A 286 -24.49 22.07 -12.31
N VAL A 287 -24.55 20.75 -12.31
CA VAL A 287 -25.28 19.93 -13.27
C VAL A 287 -26.34 19.15 -12.50
N GLN A 288 -27.60 19.27 -12.93
CA GLN A 288 -28.68 18.42 -12.44
C GLN A 288 -28.89 17.28 -13.44
N TYR A 289 -29.00 16.05 -12.93
CA TYR A 289 -29.20 14.86 -13.76
C TYR A 289 -30.49 14.13 -13.42
N GLY A 290 -31.20 13.68 -14.45
CA GLY A 290 -32.41 12.87 -14.35
C GLY A 290 -32.27 11.59 -15.18
N SER A 291 -33.22 11.34 -16.07
CA SER A 291 -33.17 10.26 -17.05
C SER A 291 -31.96 10.36 -18.00
N PRO A 292 -31.61 9.29 -18.75
CA PRO A 292 -30.44 9.30 -19.64
C PRO A 292 -30.43 10.47 -20.65
N THR A 293 -31.59 11.05 -20.95
CA THR A 293 -31.75 12.20 -21.86
C THR A 293 -32.02 13.54 -21.17
N GLU A 294 -32.27 13.56 -19.87
CA GLU A 294 -32.61 14.77 -19.11
C GLU A 294 -31.45 15.20 -18.22
N GLN A 295 -30.55 15.98 -18.80
CA GLN A 295 -29.35 16.48 -18.15
C GLN A 295 -29.29 17.99 -18.34
N LYS A 296 -29.09 18.77 -17.27
CA LYS A 296 -29.13 20.23 -17.32
C LYS A 296 -27.96 20.85 -16.58
N VAL A 297 -27.16 21.66 -17.28
CA VAL A 297 -26.18 22.55 -16.65
C VAL A 297 -26.94 23.75 -16.09
N GLU A 298 -27.13 23.80 -14.78
CA GLU A 298 -27.84 24.91 -14.12
C GLU A 298 -26.99 26.18 -14.08
N PHE A 299 -25.67 26.01 -13.89
CA PHE A 299 -24.69 27.05 -14.16
C PHE A 299 -23.32 26.42 -14.46
N ALA A 300 -22.62 27.00 -15.44
CA ALA A 300 -21.26 26.61 -15.78
C ALA A 300 -20.24 27.14 -14.74
N LEU A 301 -18.98 26.69 -14.83
CA LEU A 301 -17.91 27.10 -13.92
C LEU A 301 -17.84 28.63 -13.77
N THR A 302 -18.18 29.10 -12.58
CA THR A 302 -18.21 30.52 -12.23
C THR A 302 -17.58 30.75 -10.86
N HIS A 303 -17.16 31.99 -10.64
CA HIS A 303 -16.62 32.49 -9.38
C HIS A 303 -17.49 33.61 -8.80
N ASN A 304 -18.58 33.98 -9.49
CA ASN A 304 -19.47 35.05 -9.08
C ASN A 304 -20.57 34.47 -8.19
N LEU A 305 -20.51 34.81 -6.90
CA LEU A 305 -21.47 34.33 -5.90
C LEU A 305 -22.91 34.74 -6.22
N THR A 306 -23.14 35.91 -6.80
CA THR A 306 -24.48 36.37 -7.20
C THR A 306 -25.06 35.46 -8.29
N VAL A 307 -24.25 35.11 -9.29
CA VAL A 307 -24.67 34.16 -10.35
C VAL A 307 -25.01 32.79 -9.75
N ILE A 308 -24.19 32.31 -8.82
CA ILE A 308 -24.43 31.03 -8.14
C ILE A 308 -25.76 31.06 -7.37
N SER A 309 -25.98 32.08 -6.52
CA SER A 309 -27.21 32.20 -5.73
C SER A 309 -28.46 32.36 -6.60
N ASP A 310 -28.41 33.22 -7.62
CA ASP A 310 -29.56 33.45 -8.53
C ASP A 310 -29.88 32.19 -9.35
N SER A 311 -28.86 31.49 -9.87
CA SER A 311 -29.04 30.23 -10.57
C SER A 311 -29.62 29.15 -9.66
N LEU A 312 -29.11 28.99 -8.42
CA LEU A 312 -29.63 28.02 -7.44
C LEU A 312 -31.11 28.28 -7.07
N ALA A 313 -31.50 29.55 -6.94
CA ALA A 313 -32.88 29.93 -6.72
C ALA A 313 -33.79 29.51 -7.90
N ALA A 314 -33.29 29.61 -9.14
CA ALA A 314 -34.01 29.29 -10.36
C ALA A 314 -34.04 27.79 -10.72
N VAL A 315 -33.19 26.94 -10.10
CA VAL A 315 -33.18 25.49 -10.39
C VAL A 315 -34.51 24.84 -10.09
N THR A 316 -35.10 24.24 -11.13
CA THR A 316 -36.32 23.44 -11.09
C THR A 316 -35.99 21.98 -10.82
N TYR A 317 -36.70 21.35 -9.89
CA TYR A 317 -36.60 19.92 -9.63
C TYR A 317 -37.12 19.11 -10.83
N LEU A 318 -36.35 18.11 -11.29
CA LEU A 318 -36.69 17.34 -12.50
C LEU A 318 -37.79 16.30 -12.28
N ASP A 319 -37.91 15.71 -11.09
CA ASP A 319 -38.86 14.63 -10.80
C ASP A 319 -38.77 13.46 -11.79
N SER A 320 -37.53 13.00 -12.05
CA SER A 320 -37.21 12.02 -13.11
C SER A 320 -36.60 10.73 -12.52
N SER A 321 -35.98 9.90 -13.36
CA SER A 321 -35.14 8.76 -12.92
C SER A 321 -33.72 9.21 -12.57
N SER A 322 -32.89 8.34 -11.99
CA SER A 322 -31.49 8.67 -11.62
C SER A 322 -30.49 7.97 -12.54
N ALA A 323 -30.07 8.62 -13.64
CA ALA A 323 -29.08 8.09 -14.60
C ALA A 323 -27.71 8.74 -14.41
N LEU A 324 -26.96 8.27 -13.41
CA LEU A 324 -25.67 8.85 -13.01
C LEU A 324 -24.60 8.76 -14.11
N GLY A 325 -24.53 7.65 -14.85
CA GLY A 325 -23.56 7.46 -15.93
C GLY A 325 -23.67 8.54 -17.01
N SER A 326 -24.88 8.76 -17.54
CA SER A 326 -25.17 9.80 -18.53
C SER A 326 -24.92 11.21 -17.98
N GLY A 327 -25.23 11.44 -16.70
CA GLY A 327 -24.94 12.70 -16.01
C GLY A 327 -23.44 13.01 -15.92
N ILE A 328 -22.60 12.02 -15.59
CA ILE A 328 -21.13 12.18 -15.58
C ILE A 328 -20.62 12.54 -16.97
N ILE A 329 -21.06 11.82 -18.00
CA ILE A 329 -20.65 12.08 -19.40
C ILE A 329 -21.06 13.50 -19.80
N HIS A 330 -22.28 13.93 -19.45
CA HIS A 330 -22.77 15.27 -19.75
C HIS A 330 -21.97 16.36 -19.03
N ALA A 331 -21.63 16.15 -17.75
CA ALA A 331 -20.82 17.08 -16.96
C ALA A 331 -19.41 17.24 -17.54
N VAL A 332 -18.75 16.13 -17.90
CA VAL A 332 -17.42 16.15 -18.54
C VAL A 332 -17.47 16.86 -19.90
N ASN A 333 -18.54 16.67 -20.67
CA ASN A 333 -18.65 17.25 -22.01
C ASN A 333 -19.08 18.73 -22.01
N ASN A 334 -19.75 19.23 -20.96
CA ASN A 334 -20.34 20.58 -20.97
C ASN A 334 -19.89 21.48 -19.82
N ALA A 335 -19.69 20.94 -18.62
CA ALA A 335 -19.33 21.72 -17.43
C ALA A 335 -17.81 21.88 -17.26
N THR A 336 -17.00 20.87 -17.63
CA THR A 336 -15.54 20.92 -17.45
C THR A 336 -14.76 21.45 -18.67
N ARG A 337 -15.43 21.82 -19.77
CA ARG A 337 -14.75 22.39 -20.96
C ARG A 337 -13.99 23.68 -20.66
N LEU A 338 -14.44 24.43 -19.66
CA LEU A 338 -13.85 25.70 -19.21
C LEU A 338 -12.96 25.52 -17.98
N SER A 339 -12.63 24.27 -17.60
CA SER A 339 -11.72 23.98 -16.50
C SER A 339 -10.32 24.53 -16.78
N ARG A 340 -9.66 25.04 -15.73
CA ARG A 340 -8.28 25.55 -15.84
C ARG A 340 -7.32 24.37 -16.03
N ARG A 341 -6.30 24.52 -16.88
CA ARG A 341 -5.33 23.44 -17.19
C ARG A 341 -4.57 22.89 -15.98
N ASN A 342 -4.37 23.71 -14.95
CA ASN A 342 -3.65 23.34 -13.73
C ASN A 342 -4.58 23.18 -12.52
N ALA A 343 -5.91 23.20 -12.72
CA ALA A 343 -6.86 23.01 -11.63
C ALA A 343 -7.20 21.54 -11.41
N GLU A 344 -7.30 21.15 -10.16
CA GLU A 344 -7.96 19.90 -9.78
C GLU A 344 -9.46 20.03 -10.07
N VAL A 345 -10.02 19.08 -10.81
CA VAL A 345 -11.47 19.03 -11.07
C VAL A 345 -12.12 18.10 -10.05
N ALA A 346 -12.83 18.65 -9.08
CA ALA A 346 -13.52 17.90 -8.04
C ALA A 346 -14.98 17.66 -8.44
N PHE A 347 -15.35 16.40 -8.68
CA PHE A 347 -16.73 15.99 -8.95
C PHE A 347 -17.43 15.66 -7.64
N VAL A 348 -18.51 16.37 -7.32
CA VAL A 348 -19.30 16.12 -6.10
C VAL A 348 -20.68 15.62 -6.48
N PHE A 349 -20.96 14.36 -6.21
CA PHE A 349 -22.24 13.72 -6.47
C PHE A 349 -23.14 13.85 -5.24
N ILE A 350 -24.34 14.41 -5.37
CA ILE A 350 -25.34 14.47 -4.31
C ILE A 350 -26.51 13.60 -4.75
N THR A 351 -26.66 12.43 -4.11
CA THR A 351 -27.65 11.40 -4.46
C THR A 351 -28.25 10.77 -3.21
N ASP A 352 -29.41 10.12 -3.37
CA ASP A 352 -30.01 9.29 -2.33
C ASP A 352 -29.32 7.92 -2.20
N GLY A 353 -28.40 7.61 -3.13
CA GLY A 353 -27.56 6.42 -3.12
C GLY A 353 -28.08 5.27 -3.97
N ILE A 354 -29.22 5.42 -4.67
CA ILE A 354 -29.71 4.43 -5.64
C ILE A 354 -29.83 5.09 -7.01
N THR A 355 -28.94 4.68 -7.92
CA THR A 355 -28.89 5.21 -9.29
C THR A 355 -28.78 4.08 -10.28
N ALA A 356 -29.32 4.24 -11.50
CA ALA A 356 -29.16 3.28 -12.56
C ALA A 356 -27.67 3.08 -12.92
N SER A 357 -27.26 1.82 -13.10
CA SER A 357 -25.89 1.46 -13.47
C SER A 357 -25.60 1.56 -14.97
N GLU A 358 -26.59 1.94 -15.78
CA GLU A 358 -26.43 2.10 -17.22
C GLU A 358 -25.40 3.19 -17.54
N GLN A 359 -24.48 2.90 -18.47
CA GLN A 359 -23.39 3.78 -18.89
C GLN A 359 -22.46 4.25 -17.75
N LEU A 360 -22.57 3.68 -16.55
CA LEU A 360 -21.79 4.11 -15.40
C LEU A 360 -20.29 3.94 -15.62
N ASP A 361 -19.87 2.80 -16.19
CA ASP A 361 -18.46 2.54 -16.50
C ASP A 361 -17.91 3.51 -17.58
N GLU A 362 -18.75 3.89 -18.55
CA GLU A 362 -18.40 4.88 -19.57
C GLU A 362 -18.24 6.27 -18.96
N GLY A 363 -19.17 6.67 -18.08
CA GLY A 363 -19.09 7.92 -17.32
C GLY A 363 -17.87 7.99 -16.43
N ILE A 364 -17.60 6.93 -15.65
CA ILE A 364 -16.40 6.83 -14.81
C ILE A 364 -15.13 6.95 -15.66
N SER A 365 -15.11 6.29 -16.83
CA SER A 365 -13.98 6.38 -17.76
C SER A 365 -13.81 7.81 -18.31
N ALA A 366 -14.90 8.53 -18.59
CA ALA A 366 -14.87 9.93 -19.00
C ALA A 366 -14.34 10.85 -17.90
N MET A 367 -14.79 10.66 -16.66
CA MET A 367 -14.31 11.40 -15.50
C MET A 367 -12.81 11.15 -15.25
N ARG A 368 -12.36 9.89 -15.34
CA ARG A 368 -10.93 9.55 -15.21
C ARG A 368 -10.08 10.22 -16.30
N ARG A 369 -10.54 10.26 -17.55
CA ARG A 369 -9.86 10.98 -18.64
C ARG A 369 -9.75 12.49 -18.41
N ALA A 370 -10.68 13.05 -17.65
CA ALA A 370 -10.66 14.45 -17.23
C ALA A 370 -9.84 14.70 -15.95
N GLU A 371 -9.12 13.67 -15.44
CA GLU A 371 -8.38 13.72 -14.17
C GLU A 371 -9.27 14.16 -12.99
N GLY A 372 -10.56 13.80 -13.05
CA GLY A 372 -11.55 14.19 -12.06
C GLY A 372 -11.41 13.42 -10.74
N VAL A 373 -11.49 14.13 -9.63
CA VAL A 373 -11.50 13.55 -8.27
C VAL A 373 -12.96 13.45 -7.79
N PRO A 374 -13.51 12.24 -7.61
CA PRO A 374 -14.90 12.07 -7.20
C PRO A 374 -15.07 12.17 -5.68
N THR A 375 -16.19 12.75 -5.26
CA THR A 375 -16.69 12.77 -3.89
C THR A 375 -18.18 12.47 -3.95
N VAL A 376 -18.65 11.52 -3.15
CA VAL A 376 -20.07 11.12 -3.18
C VAL A 376 -20.71 11.48 -1.85
N ILE A 377 -21.77 12.27 -1.89
CA ILE A 377 -22.68 12.55 -0.79
C ILE A 377 -23.90 11.65 -1.02
N ALA A 378 -23.97 10.56 -0.25
CA ALA A 378 -25.07 9.59 -0.29
C ALA A 378 -25.97 9.79 0.93
N MET A 379 -27.24 10.13 0.70
CA MET A 379 -28.20 10.47 1.74
C MET A 379 -29.40 9.50 1.74
N GLY A 380 -29.45 8.61 2.72
CA GLY A 380 -30.48 7.59 2.84
C GLY A 380 -29.95 6.36 3.57
N THR A 381 -30.85 5.47 3.99
CA THR A 381 -30.48 4.18 4.61
C THR A 381 -30.26 3.08 3.58
N ASP A 382 -30.86 3.24 2.40
CA ASP A 382 -30.90 2.22 1.35
C ASP A 382 -30.02 2.70 0.19
N THR A 383 -28.72 2.42 0.26
CA THR A 383 -27.74 2.84 -0.74
C THR A 383 -27.12 1.64 -1.45
N ASP A 384 -26.88 1.76 -2.76
CA ASP A 384 -26.17 0.74 -3.54
C ASP A 384 -24.65 0.89 -3.36
N GLU A 385 -24.09 0.08 -2.45
CA GLU A 385 -22.66 0.09 -2.14
C GLU A 385 -21.77 -0.28 -3.34
N GLU A 386 -22.26 -1.07 -4.31
CA GLU A 386 -21.48 -1.39 -5.49
C GLU A 386 -21.33 -0.17 -6.40
N VAL A 387 -22.43 0.55 -6.63
CA VAL A 387 -22.44 1.80 -7.40
C VAL A 387 -21.61 2.87 -6.71
N LEU A 388 -21.79 3.08 -5.40
CA LEU A 388 -21.04 4.07 -4.65
C LEU A 388 -19.52 3.82 -4.69
N ARG A 389 -19.11 2.55 -4.52
CA ARG A 389 -17.70 2.15 -4.61
C ARG A 389 -17.13 2.37 -6.03
N LYS A 390 -17.92 2.11 -7.07
CA LYS A 390 -17.51 2.35 -8.46
C LYS A 390 -17.31 3.85 -8.73
N VAL A 391 -18.26 4.69 -8.33
CA VAL A 391 -18.23 6.14 -8.53
C VAL A 391 -17.08 6.78 -7.76
N SER A 392 -16.80 6.31 -6.54
CA SER A 392 -15.67 6.79 -5.73
C SER A 392 -14.31 6.21 -6.17
N LEU A 393 -14.27 5.46 -7.29
CA LEU A 393 -13.08 4.80 -7.82
C LEU A 393 -12.41 3.83 -6.82
N GLY A 394 -13.19 3.28 -5.88
CA GLY A 394 -12.71 2.39 -4.82
C GLY A 394 -12.29 3.10 -3.53
N ASP A 395 -12.24 4.44 -3.51
CA ASP A 395 -11.94 5.19 -2.29
C ASP A 395 -13.20 5.35 -1.44
N MET A 396 -13.30 4.58 -0.37
CA MET A 396 -14.46 4.63 0.55
C MET A 396 -14.46 5.89 1.43
N SER A 397 -13.32 6.56 1.58
CA SER A 397 -13.21 7.80 2.36
C SER A 397 -13.81 9.02 1.63
N ALA A 398 -13.90 8.94 0.30
CA ALA A 398 -14.57 9.92 -0.55
C ALA A 398 -16.12 9.87 -0.47
N ILE A 399 -16.69 8.92 0.30
CA ILE A 399 -18.13 8.72 0.42
C ILE A 399 -18.64 9.28 1.76
N PHE A 400 -19.38 10.38 1.67
CA PHE A 400 -20.06 11.06 2.75
C PHE A 400 -21.46 10.49 2.92
N ARG A 401 -21.60 9.55 3.85
CA ARG A 401 -22.90 8.95 4.18
C ARG A 401 -23.70 9.82 5.15
N GLY A 402 -25.01 9.80 4.97
CA GLY A 402 -25.94 10.31 5.96
C GLY A 402 -27.32 9.67 5.89
N ASN A 403 -28.02 9.63 7.02
CA ASN A 403 -29.37 9.09 7.13
C ASN A 403 -30.40 9.91 6.35
N ASP A 404 -30.24 11.24 6.29
CA ASP A 404 -31.15 12.14 5.58
C ASP A 404 -30.47 13.48 5.22
N TYR A 405 -31.14 14.27 4.38
CA TYR A 405 -30.65 15.56 3.91
C TYR A 405 -30.67 16.68 4.97
N THR A 406 -31.27 16.49 6.15
CA THR A 406 -31.12 17.45 7.26
C THR A 406 -29.68 17.51 7.76
N MET A 407 -28.92 16.42 7.54
CA MET A 407 -27.53 16.34 7.98
C MET A 407 -26.59 17.22 7.17
N LEU A 408 -26.94 17.60 5.94
CA LEU A 408 -26.15 18.53 5.13
C LEU A 408 -25.94 19.88 5.83
N ASN A 409 -26.90 20.31 6.64
CA ASN A 409 -26.84 21.56 7.41
C ASN A 409 -26.19 21.39 8.80
N LYS A 410 -25.81 20.16 9.20
CA LYS A 410 -25.12 19.96 10.48
C LYS A 410 -23.68 20.47 10.38
N PRO A 411 -23.22 21.33 11.31
CA PRO A 411 -21.86 21.90 11.27
C PRO A 411 -20.76 20.83 11.15
N ALA A 412 -20.88 19.70 11.85
CA ALA A 412 -19.91 18.62 11.80
C ALA A 412 -19.79 17.98 10.41
N PHE A 413 -20.92 17.81 9.70
CA PHE A 413 -20.91 17.27 8.35
C PHE A 413 -20.34 18.29 7.35
N PHE A 414 -20.83 19.53 7.43
CA PHE A 414 -20.42 20.61 6.56
C PHE A 414 -18.92 20.91 6.66
N GLU A 415 -18.38 21.04 7.89
CA GLU A 415 -16.95 21.28 8.09
C GLU A 415 -16.10 20.09 7.63
N ARG A 416 -16.55 18.84 7.84
CA ARG A 416 -15.86 17.66 7.29
C ARG A 416 -15.80 17.69 5.76
N PHE A 417 -16.89 18.08 5.11
CA PHE A 417 -16.96 18.18 3.67
C PHE A 417 -16.08 19.30 3.11
N ILE A 418 -16.13 20.49 3.71
CA ILE A 418 -15.27 21.62 3.32
C ILE A 418 -13.79 21.24 3.43
N ARG A 419 -13.40 20.54 4.50
CA ARG A 419 -12.03 20.06 4.70
C ARG A 419 -11.59 19.01 3.67
N TRP A 420 -12.52 18.20 3.17
CA TRP A 420 -12.23 17.18 2.16
C TRP A 420 -11.99 17.77 0.77
N ILE A 421 -12.73 18.83 0.41
CA ILE A 421 -12.59 19.48 -0.90
C ILE A 421 -11.33 20.35 -1.02
N CYS A 422 -10.70 20.78 0.09
CA CYS A 422 -9.68 21.83 0.11
C CYS A 422 -8.18 21.42 0.07
#